data_AF-A0A2D5Y1X7-F1
#
_entry.id   AF-A0A2D5Y1X7-F1
#
_cell.length_a   1.000
_cell.length_b   1.000
_cell.length_c   1.000
_cell.angle_alpha   90.00
_cell.angle_beta   90.00
_cell.angle_gamma   90.00
#
_symmetry.space_group_name_H-M   'P 1'
#
loop_
_entity.id
_entity.type
_entity.pdbx_description
1 polymer ?
#
loop_
_entity_poly.entity_id
_entity_poly.type
_entity_poly.pdbx_seq_one_letter_code
_entity_poly.pdbx_strand_id
1 'polypeptide(L)' 'SETILLLVTTVGASIGTPATPGVGLVVLATILSGLGVPPEGIALIIGVDRILDMCRTTVNVSGDLTAAAIMDKWVKAKHE' A
#
# COMPACT_ATOMS: atom_id res chain seq x y z
N SER A 1 -10.72 -11.46 -16.72
CA SER A 1 -11.09 -11.39 -15.29
C SER A 1 -10.65 -10.05 -14.74
N GLU A 2 -11.58 -9.12 -14.52
CA GLU A 2 -11.28 -7.75 -14.02
C GLU A 2 -10.45 -7.77 -12.72
N THR A 3 -10.66 -8.76 -11.86
CA THR A 3 -9.89 -8.96 -10.61
C THR A 3 -8.39 -9.15 -10.84
N ILE A 4 -7.99 -9.82 -11.93
CA ILE A 4 -6.57 -10.05 -12.24
C ILE A 4 -5.91 -8.73 -12.68
N LEU A 5 -6.62 -7.94 -13.50
CA LEU A 5 -6.15 -6.63 -13.92
C LEU A 5 -6.01 -5.69 -12.70
N LEU A 6 -7.01 -5.67 -11.81
CA LEU A 6 -6.94 -4.94 -10.55
C LEU A 6 -5.70 -5.35 -9.73
N LEU A 7 -5.47 -6.65 -9.55
CA LEU A 7 -4.33 -7.19 -8.80
C LEU A 7 -3.00 -6.71 -9.36
N VAL A 8 -2.78 -6.88 -10.66
CA VAL A 8 -1.52 -6.50 -11.32
C VAL A 8 -1.27 -5.00 -11.21
N THR A 9 -2.30 -4.19 -11.48
CA THR A 9 -2.18 -2.72 -11.46
C THR A 9 -1.91 -2.21 -10.04
N THR A 10 -2.59 -2.78 -9.03
CA THR A 10 -2.42 -2.38 -7.63
C THR A 10 -1.06 -2.78 -7.07
N VAL A 11 -0.58 -3.99 -7.41
CA VAL A 11 0.77 -4.45 -7.04
C VAL A 11 1.84 -3.59 -7.69
N GLY A 12 1.71 -3.28 -8.98
CA GLY A 12 2.65 -2.39 -9.68
C GLY A 12 2.70 -0.99 -9.07
N ALA A 13 1.53 -0.43 -8.73
CA ALA A 13 1.44 0.88 -8.10
C ALA A 13 2.03 0.92 -6.68
N SER A 14 2.02 -0.21 -5.96
CA SER A 14 2.61 -0.33 -4.62
C SER A 14 4.12 -0.11 -4.61
N ILE A 15 4.84 -0.39 -5.70
CA ILE A 15 6.29 -0.24 -5.78
C ILE A 15 6.68 1.25 -5.92
N GLY A 16 5.83 2.05 -6.58
CA GLY A 16 6.10 3.45 -6.91
C GLY A 16 5.51 4.49 -5.96
N THR A 17 4.77 4.07 -4.92
CA THR A 17 4.10 5.01 -4.02
C THR A 17 5.06 5.45 -2.91
N PRO A 18 5.48 6.74 -2.84
CA PRO A 18 6.25 7.23 -1.71
C PRO A 18 5.46 7.06 -0.42
N ALA A 19 6.14 6.79 0.70
CA ALA A 19 5.56 6.57 2.03
C ALA A 19 5.02 7.86 2.67
N THR A 20 4.31 8.68 1.89
CA THR A 20 3.71 9.95 2.29
C THR A 20 2.23 9.76 2.63
N PRO A 21 1.74 10.36 3.73
CA PRO A 21 0.33 10.26 4.13
C PRO A 21 -0.62 10.66 2.99
N GLY A 22 -1.66 9.85 2.76
CA GLY A 22 -2.72 10.14 1.80
C GLY A 22 -2.43 9.86 0.31
N VAL A 23 -1.20 9.53 -0.10
CA VAL A 23 -0.88 9.25 -1.51
C VAL A 23 -1.52 7.94 -1.99
N GLY A 24 -1.59 6.94 -1.11
CA GLY A 24 -2.18 5.62 -1.43
C GLY A 24 -3.65 5.69 -1.84
N LEU A 25 -4.41 6.64 -1.29
CA LEU A 25 -5.81 6.85 -1.64
C LEU A 25 -5.97 7.46 -3.03
N VAL A 26 -5.13 8.43 -3.39
CA VAL A 26 -5.19 9.10 -4.70
C VAL A 26 -4.95 8.08 -5.83
N VAL A 27 -3.96 7.21 -5.64
CA VAL A 27 -3.64 6.12 -6.57
C VAL A 27 -4.82 5.14 -6.67
N LEU A 28 -5.38 4.72 -5.54
CA LEU A 28 -6.53 3.81 -5.51
C LEU A 28 -7.77 4.43 -6.19
N ALA A 29 -8.09 5.68 -5.90
CA ALA A 29 -9.22 6.40 -6.51
C ALA A 29 -9.06 6.50 -8.04
N THR A 30 -7.83 6.72 -8.51
CA THR A 30 -7.50 6.78 -9.95
C THR A 30 -7.72 5.42 -10.62
N ILE A 31 -7.26 4.32 -9.99
CA ILE A 31 -7.44 2.96 -10.51
C ILE A 31 -8.92 2.58 -10.55
N LEU A 32 -9.67 2.83 -9.47
CA LEU A 32 -11.10 2.50 -9.39
C LEU A 32 -11.93 3.31 -10.39
N SER A 33 -11.61 4.59 -10.59
CA SER A 33 -12.24 5.41 -11.63
C SER A 33 -11.97 4.87 -13.03
N GLY A 34 -10.74 4.41 -13.31
CA GLY A 34 -10.37 3.79 -14.58
C GLY A 34 -11.06 2.45 -14.85
N LEU A 35 -11.55 1.77 -13.81
CA LEU A 35 -12.35 0.53 -13.90
C LEU A 35 -13.87 0.78 -13.93
N GLY A 36 -14.31 2.04 -13.94
CA GLY A 36 -15.74 2.38 -14.00
C GLY A 36 -16.48 2.27 -12.67
N VAL A 37 -15.78 2.28 -11.53
CA VAL A 37 -16.41 2.30 -10.20
C VAL A 37 -17.13 3.65 -10.00
N PRO A 38 -18.39 3.65 -9.52
CA PRO A 38 -19.13 4.88 -9.29
C PRO A 38 -18.44 5.83 -8.29
N PRO A 39 -18.47 7.16 -8.51
CA PRO A 39 -17.86 8.15 -7.63
C PRO A 39 -18.37 8.08 -6.18
N GLU A 40 -19.63 7.69 -6.00
CA GLU A 40 -20.27 7.56 -4.69
C GLU A 40 -19.59 6.47 -3.86
N GLY A 41 -19.18 5.37 -4.50
CA GLY A 41 -18.42 4.29 -3.85
C GLY A 41 -17.01 4.73 -3.43
N ILE A 42 -16.36 5.54 -4.26
CA ILE A 42 -15.03 6.10 -3.97
C ILE A 42 -15.14 7.11 -2.81
N ALA A 43 -16.18 7.94 -2.77
CA ALA A 43 -16.41 8.91 -1.72
C ALA A 43 -16.58 8.27 -0.33
N LEU A 44 -17.22 7.10 -0.24
CA LEU A 44 -17.32 6.32 1.00
C LEU A 44 -15.95 5.90 1.53
N ILE A 45 -15.04 5.49 0.65
CA ILE A 45 -13.67 5.09 1.02
C ILE A 45 -12.88 6.31 1.52
N ILE A 46 -13.04 7.46 0.87
CA ILE A 46 -12.41 8.73 1.31
C ILE A 46 -12.86 9.10 2.73
N GLY A 47 -14.13 8.85 3.07
CA GLY A 47 -14.67 9.13 4.40
C GLY A 47 -13.97 8.37 5.54
N VAL A 48 -13.44 7.17 5.27
CA VAL A 48 -12.71 6.34 6.26
C VAL A 48 -11.19 6.37 6.08
N ASP A 49 -10.70 7.04 5.03
CA ASP A 49 -9.29 7.03 4.63
C ASP A 49 -8.34 7.41 5.77
N ARG A 50 -8.67 8.41 6.58
CA ARG A 50 -7.80 8.86 7.68
C ARG A 50 -7.41 7.74 8.63
N ILE A 51 -8.34 6.86 8.99
CA ILE A 51 -8.06 5.72 9.88
C ILE A 51 -7.25 4.67 9.12
N LEU A 52 -7.66 4.37 7.88
CA LEU A 52 -7.01 3.37 7.05
C LEU A 52 -5.55 3.74 6.72
N ASP A 53 -5.26 5.01 6.48
CA ASP A 53 -3.93 5.55 6.18
C ASP A 53 -2.98 5.41 7.39
N MET A 54 -3.48 5.68 8.61
CA MET A 54 -2.72 5.45 9.84
C MET A 54 -2.42 3.96 10.07
N CYS A 55 -3.40 3.08 9.84
CA CYS A 55 -3.20 1.63 9.92
C CYS A 55 -2.12 1.18 8.92
N ARG A 56 -2.20 1.66 7.66
CA ARG A 56 -1.25 1.32 6.60
C ARG A 56 0.17 1.77 6.94
N THR A 57 0.31 2.99 7.45
CA THR A 57 1.60 3.52 7.88
C THR A 57 2.21 2.67 8.99
N THR A 58 1.41 2.27 9.99
CA THR A 58 1.87 1.42 11.10
C THR A 58 2.36 0.05 10.60
N VAL A 59 1.61 -0.58 9.70
CA VAL A 59 1.97 -1.88 9.13
C VAL A 59 3.24 -1.78 8.29
N ASN A 60 3.38 -0.74 7.47
CA ASN A 60 4.55 -0.53 6.63
C ASN A 60 5.82 -0.34 7.48
N VAL A 61 5.78 0.51 8.50
CA VAL A 61 6.92 0.74 9.42
C VAL A 61 7.29 -0.54 10.18
N SER A 62 6.29 -1.31 10.63
CA SER A 62 6.53 -2.59 11.31
C SER A 62 7.18 -3.63 10.39
N GLY A 63 6.82 -3.63 9.10
CA GLY A 63 7.45 -4.45 8.07
C GLY A 63 8.92 -4.11 7.87
N ASP A 64 9.25 -2.81 7.75
CA ASP A 64 10.62 -2.34 7.58
C ASP A 64 11.50 -2.71 8.79
N LEU A 65 10.98 -2.53 10.01
CA LEU A 65 11.67 -2.95 11.24
C LEU A 65 11.90 -4.47 11.29
N THR A 66 10.92 -5.25 10.84
CA THR A 66 11.04 -6.72 10.77
C THR A 66 12.12 -7.13 9.77
N ALA A 67 12.12 -6.52 8.58
CA ALA A 67 13.14 -6.77 7.56
C ALA A 67 14.54 -6.38 8.05
N ALA A 68 14.68 -5.22 8.68
CA ALA A 68 15.94 -4.77 9.27
C ALA A 68 16.47 -5.76 10.33
N ALA A 69 15.60 -6.24 11.23
CA ALA A 69 15.97 -7.20 12.26
C ALA A 69 16.40 -8.57 11.68
N ILE A 70 15.71 -9.04 10.64
CA ILE A 70 16.09 -10.27 9.93
C ILE A 70 17.45 -10.09 9.24
N MET A 71 17.65 -8.96 8.54
CA MET A 71 18.90 -8.67 7.85
C MET A 71 20.08 -8.56 8.80
N ASP A 72 19.92 -7.91 9.97
CA ASP A 72 20.98 -7.82 10.99
C ASP A 72 21.42 -9.22 11.46
N LYS A 73 20.47 -10.12 11.75
CA LYS A 73 20.78 -11.51 12.11
C LYS A 73 21.50 -12.25 10.98
N TRP A 74 21.03 -12.08 9.74
CA TRP A 74 21.55 -12.80 8.59
C TRP A 74 22.97 -12.35 8.22
N VAL A 75 23.25 -11.05 8.32
CA VAL A 75 24.59 -10.49 8.09
C VAL A 75 25.56 -10.94 9.18
N LYS A 76 25.17 -10.90 10.46
CA LYS A 76 26.03 -11.38 11.56
C LYS A 76 26.40 -12.85 11.41
N ALA A 77 25.43 -13.73 11.12
CA ALA A 77 25.67 -15.15 10.90
C ALA A 77 26.56 -15.48 9.68
N LYS A 78 26.71 -14.55 8.73
CA LYS A 78 27.56 -14.71 7.55
C LYS A 78 29.01 -14.27 7.79
N HIS A 79 29.24 -13.45 8.82
CA HIS A 79 30.54 -12.89 9.18
C HIS A 79 31.20 -13.59 10.40
N GLU A 80 30.51 -14.57 11.00
CA GLU A 80 31.07 -15.61 11.88
C GLU A 80 31.42 -16.87 11.07
#